data_AF-K9ZQN4-F1
#
_entry.id   AF-K9ZQN4-F1
#
_cell.length_a   1.000
_cell.length_b   1.000
_cell.length_c   1.000
_cell.angle_alpha   90.00
_cell.angle_beta   90.00
_cell.angle_gamma   90.00
#
_symmetry.space_group_name_H-M   'P 1'
#
loop_
_entity.id
_entity.type
_entity.pdbx_description
1 polymer ?
#
loop_
_entity_poly.entity_id
_entity_poly.type
_entity_poly.pdbx_seq_one_letter_code
_entity_poly.pdbx_strand_id
1 'polypeptide(L)'
;SAFVQSTLASTASIRAIANVVNVEATSYDVLIDHTEMGAGWATENDPTAETGTPQIDRITIGLHELSALPKASQRLLDDSAFNIDEWLAGRIADKFARSEAAAFVNGNGVDKPTGFLTVPQVNNDVWVWGNIGYVVSGADGDFSGAEALIDLVYALGAAYRANGTFVMNSKTAGAVRKLKDNDGRFLWSDGLVAGEPARLLGYPVLIAEDMPDIVSDATAIAFGDFGTGYTVAERPDLRVLRDPFS
;
A
#
# COMPACT_ATOMS: atom_id res chain seq x y z
N SER A 1 -18.83 13.39 -3.18
CA SER A 1 -18.58 14.85 -3.16
C SER A 1 -17.08 15.10 -3.05
N ALA A 2 -16.58 16.23 -3.54
CA ALA A 2 -15.15 16.56 -3.50
C ALA A 2 -14.55 16.58 -2.08
N PHE A 3 -15.37 16.87 -1.05
CA PHE A 3 -14.96 16.81 0.35
C PHE A 3 -14.62 15.39 0.79
N VAL A 4 -15.47 14.40 0.46
CA VAL A 4 -15.24 12.98 0.81
C VAL A 4 -13.97 12.45 0.14
N GLN A 5 -13.77 12.75 -1.14
CA GLN A 5 -12.56 12.41 -1.88
C GLN A 5 -11.30 13.07 -1.29
N SER A 6 -11.42 14.32 -0.81
CA SER A 6 -10.33 15.03 -0.11
C SER A 6 -9.98 14.38 1.24
N THR A 7 -10.97 13.99 2.06
CA THR A 7 -10.72 13.23 3.31
C THR A 7 -10.13 11.84 3.05
N LEU A 8 -10.58 11.15 1.99
CA LEU A 8 -10.01 9.88 1.56
C LEU A 8 -8.54 10.02 1.15
N ALA A 9 -8.18 11.11 0.47
CA ALA A 9 -6.80 11.40 0.06
C ALA A 9 -5.91 11.95 1.19
N SER A 10 -6.49 12.59 2.20
CA SER A 10 -5.78 13.26 3.32
C SER A 10 -5.34 12.29 4.43
N THR A 11 -5.96 11.11 4.51
CA THR A 11 -5.60 10.11 5.52
C THR A 11 -4.38 9.33 5.02
N ALA A 12 -3.36 9.14 5.88
CA ALA A 12 -2.17 8.37 5.55
C ALA A 12 -2.55 6.91 5.21
N SER A 13 -2.71 6.66 3.91
CA SER A 13 -3.23 5.42 3.33
C SER A 13 -2.36 5.03 2.13
N ILE A 14 -2.28 3.73 1.85
CA ILE A 14 -1.60 3.18 0.68
C ILE A 14 -2.07 3.85 -0.62
N ARG A 15 -3.34 4.29 -0.64
CA ARG A 15 -3.93 5.06 -1.74
C ARG A 15 -3.10 6.27 -2.18
N ALA A 16 -2.41 6.94 -1.26
CA ALA A 16 -1.62 8.13 -1.57
C ALA A 16 -0.35 7.83 -2.39
N ILE A 17 0.10 6.57 -2.40
CA ILE A 17 1.33 6.13 -3.06
C ILE A 17 1.09 5.02 -4.10
N ALA A 18 -0.16 4.59 -4.28
CA ALA A 18 -0.58 3.56 -5.22
C ALA A 18 -1.08 4.14 -6.55
N ASN A 19 -1.15 3.31 -7.59
CA ASN A 19 -1.80 3.69 -8.84
C ASN A 19 -3.32 3.58 -8.72
N VAL A 20 -4.03 4.71 -8.76
CA VAL A 20 -5.49 4.75 -8.68
C VAL A 20 -6.09 4.86 -10.08
N VAL A 21 -6.95 3.91 -10.44
CA VAL A 21 -7.62 3.85 -11.74
C VAL A 21 -9.14 3.88 -11.58
N ASN A 22 -9.80 4.67 -12.43
CA ASN A 22 -11.26 4.74 -12.47
C ASN A 22 -11.82 3.67 -13.41
N VAL A 23 -12.80 2.92 -12.95
CA VAL A 23 -13.35 1.75 -13.65
C VAL A 23 -14.88 1.73 -13.55
N GLU A 24 -15.54 1.52 -14.68
CA GLU A 24 -17.00 1.37 -14.75
C GLU A 24 -17.46 -0.10 -14.81
N ALA A 25 -16.54 -1.03 -15.07
CA ALA A 25 -16.76 -2.46 -15.09
C ALA A 25 -16.76 -3.08 -13.67
N THR A 26 -17.08 -4.37 -13.57
CA THR A 26 -17.03 -5.14 -12.31
C THR A 26 -15.62 -5.60 -11.93
N SER A 27 -14.66 -5.46 -12.84
CA SER A 27 -13.26 -5.78 -12.62
C SER A 27 -12.33 -4.93 -13.48
N TYR A 28 -11.05 -4.91 -13.12
CA TYR A 28 -9.98 -4.30 -13.89
C TYR A 28 -8.87 -5.32 -14.11
N ASP A 29 -8.48 -5.54 -15.36
CA ASP A 29 -7.43 -6.49 -15.72
C ASP A 29 -6.12 -5.74 -15.96
N VAL A 30 -5.08 -6.10 -15.21
CA VAL A 30 -3.70 -5.64 -15.44
C VAL A 30 -2.96 -6.75 -16.19
N LEU A 31 -2.34 -6.38 -17.30
CA LEU A 31 -1.45 -7.27 -18.06
C LEU A 31 -0.03 -7.02 -17.61
N ILE A 32 0.66 -8.07 -17.16
CA ILE A 32 2.03 -7.99 -16.68
C ILE A 32 2.89 -8.97 -17.46
N ASP A 33 3.99 -8.48 -18.00
CA ASP A 33 5.08 -9.31 -18.47
C ASP A 33 6.06 -9.52 -17.31
N HIS A 34 6.25 -10.77 -16.91
CA HIS A 34 7.10 -11.13 -15.77
C HIS A 34 8.31 -11.96 -16.19
N THR A 35 8.60 -12.03 -17.49
CA THR A 35 9.77 -12.71 -18.05
C THR A 35 10.65 -11.72 -18.79
N GLU A 36 11.96 -11.77 -18.57
CA GLU A 36 12.87 -10.99 -19.42
C GLU A 36 12.90 -11.59 -20.82
N MET A 37 12.71 -10.73 -21.84
CA MET A 37 12.94 -11.14 -23.22
C MET A 37 14.40 -11.59 -23.39
N GLY A 38 14.61 -12.76 -23.97
CA GLY A 38 15.95 -13.23 -24.27
C GLY A 38 16.65 -12.26 -25.24
N ALA A 39 17.93 -11.96 -25.00
CA ALA A 39 18.75 -11.23 -25.94
C ALA A 39 20.05 -12.01 -26.18
N GLY A 40 20.44 -12.16 -27.45
CA GLY A 40 21.66 -12.84 -27.86
C GLY A 40 22.50 -11.95 -28.77
N TRP A 41 23.82 -11.96 -28.59
CA TRP A 41 24.75 -11.33 -29.53
C TRP A 41 24.87 -12.24 -30.76
N ALA A 42 24.57 -11.71 -31.94
CA ALA A 42 24.72 -12.44 -33.20
C ALA A 42 26.10 -12.20 -33.84
N THR A 43 26.65 -13.22 -34.50
CA THR A 43 27.86 -13.10 -35.33
C THR A 43 27.53 -13.34 -36.80
N GLU A 44 28.35 -12.80 -37.70
CA GLU A 44 28.09 -12.79 -39.16
C GLU A 44 27.87 -14.19 -39.78
N ASN A 45 28.46 -15.23 -39.19
CA ASN A 45 28.44 -16.59 -39.75
C ASN A 45 27.52 -17.57 -39.03
N ASP A 46 26.87 -17.17 -37.94
CA ASP A 46 25.96 -18.05 -37.20
C ASP A 46 24.50 -17.76 -37.54
N PRO A 47 23.66 -18.80 -37.71
CA PRO A 47 22.23 -18.60 -37.88
C PRO A 47 21.64 -17.98 -36.61
N THR A 48 20.84 -16.92 -36.78
CA THR A 48 20.14 -16.25 -35.69
C THR A 48 19.23 -17.23 -34.95
N ALA A 49 19.46 -17.43 -33.64
CA ALA A 49 18.59 -18.23 -32.80
C ALA A 49 17.35 -17.42 -32.37
N GLU A 50 16.20 -18.09 -32.27
CA GLU A 50 14.99 -17.49 -31.70
C GLU A 50 15.22 -17.18 -30.21
N THR A 51 14.92 -15.95 -29.80
CA THR A 51 14.98 -15.53 -28.41
C THR A 51 13.69 -15.90 -27.67
N GLY A 52 13.77 -16.07 -26.35
CA GLY A 52 12.58 -16.34 -25.54
C GLY A 52 11.50 -15.26 -25.70
N THR A 53 10.24 -15.68 -25.83
CA THR A 53 9.08 -14.76 -25.93
C THR A 53 8.53 -14.42 -24.55
N PRO A 54 8.07 -13.19 -24.33
CA PRO A 54 7.51 -12.78 -23.06
C PRO A 54 6.22 -13.54 -22.74
N GLN A 55 6.07 -13.99 -21.49
CA GLN A 55 4.84 -14.54 -20.96
C GLN A 55 4.02 -13.43 -20.31
N ILE A 56 2.86 -13.14 -20.89
CA ILE A 56 1.93 -12.16 -20.36
C ILE A 56 0.99 -12.86 -19.39
N ASP A 57 1.04 -12.46 -18.13
CA ASP A 57 0.08 -12.83 -17.10
C ASP A 57 -1.01 -11.76 -16.98
N ARG A 58 -2.20 -12.17 -16.55
CA ARG A 58 -3.35 -11.29 -16.35
C ARG A 58 -3.80 -11.36 -14.91
N ILE A 59 -3.64 -10.25 -14.20
CA ILE A 59 -4.15 -10.08 -12.85
C ILE A 59 -5.50 -9.35 -12.92
N THR A 60 -6.56 -10.04 -12.48
CA THR A 60 -7.91 -9.46 -12.39
C THR A 60 -8.15 -8.88 -11.00
N ILE A 61 -8.43 -7.58 -10.93
CA ILE A 61 -8.83 -6.86 -9.73
C ILE A 61 -10.35 -6.81 -9.69
N GLY A 62 -10.98 -7.56 -8.79
CA GLY A 62 -12.42 -7.49 -8.56
C GLY A 62 -12.82 -6.20 -7.86
N LEU A 63 -13.85 -5.51 -8.35
CA LEU A 63 -14.41 -4.36 -7.64
C LEU A 63 -15.39 -4.84 -6.56
N HIS A 64 -15.01 -4.65 -5.30
CA HIS A 64 -15.84 -4.93 -4.14
C HIS A 64 -16.51 -3.66 -3.62
N GLU A 65 -17.76 -3.77 -3.16
CA GLU A 65 -18.51 -2.63 -2.63
C GLU A 65 -18.31 -2.49 -1.12
N LEU A 66 -17.95 -1.28 -0.68
CA LEU A 66 -17.94 -0.90 0.73
C LEU A 66 -19.20 -0.08 1.05
N SER A 67 -20.08 -0.61 1.89
CA SER A 67 -21.36 0.03 2.25
C SER A 67 -21.51 0.21 3.77
N ALA A 68 -22.27 1.24 4.16
CA ALA A 68 -22.65 1.51 5.55
C ALA A 68 -24.10 2.00 5.60
N LEU A 69 -24.90 1.43 6.51
CA LEU A 69 -26.33 1.75 6.67
C LEU A 69 -26.63 2.20 8.11
N PRO A 70 -26.22 3.40 8.54
CA PRO A 70 -26.58 3.90 9.86
C PRO A 70 -28.07 4.28 9.93
N LYS A 71 -28.77 3.84 10.98
CA LYS A 71 -30.16 4.22 11.25
C LYS A 71 -30.22 5.49 12.11
N ALA A 72 -31.03 6.47 11.68
CA ALA A 72 -31.32 7.68 12.44
C ALA A 72 -32.84 7.87 12.56
N SER A 73 -33.33 8.42 13.67
CA SER A 73 -34.76 8.67 13.86
C SER A 73 -35.20 9.96 13.18
N GLN A 74 -36.41 9.99 12.61
CA GLN A 74 -36.96 11.19 11.95
C GLN A 74 -36.95 12.44 12.84
N ARG A 75 -37.31 12.30 14.12
CA ARG A 75 -37.30 13.42 15.09
C ARG A 75 -35.92 14.07 15.27
N LEU A 76 -34.86 13.31 15.05
CA LEU A 76 -33.48 13.78 15.14
C LEU A 76 -33.02 14.40 13.81
N LEU A 77 -33.58 13.97 12.67
CA LEU A 77 -33.38 14.61 11.37
C LEU A 77 -34.08 15.98 11.28
N ASP A 78 -35.24 16.10 11.93
CA ASP A 78 -36.05 17.32 11.94
C ASP A 78 -35.52 18.40 12.92
N ASP A 79 -34.48 18.10 13.70
CA ASP A 79 -33.88 19.05 14.64
C ASP A 79 -32.92 20.00 13.91
N SER A 80 -33.33 21.26 13.77
CA SER A 80 -32.58 22.29 13.05
C SER A 80 -31.31 22.75 13.74
N ALA A 81 -31.08 22.38 15.01
CA ALA A 81 -29.89 22.77 15.75
C ALA A 81 -28.63 21.98 15.31
N PHE A 82 -28.79 20.84 14.63
CA PHE A 82 -27.66 19.98 14.25
C PHE A 82 -27.83 19.42 12.82
N ASN A 83 -26.87 19.69 11.94
CA ASN A 83 -26.85 19.10 10.60
C ASN A 83 -26.39 17.63 10.66
N ILE A 84 -27.31 16.75 11.07
CA ILE A 84 -27.00 15.33 11.26
C ILE A 84 -26.67 14.60 9.97
N ASP A 85 -27.22 15.05 8.84
CA ASP A 85 -26.96 14.48 7.53
C ASP A 85 -25.50 14.66 7.12
N GLU A 86 -24.98 15.88 7.25
CA GLU A 86 -23.58 16.19 6.96
C GLU A 86 -22.65 15.51 7.96
N TRP A 87 -23.02 15.47 9.24
CA TRP A 87 -22.26 14.76 10.25
C TRP A 87 -22.17 13.25 9.96
N LEU A 88 -23.30 12.61 9.64
CA LEU A 88 -23.33 11.19 9.27
C LEU A 88 -22.51 10.94 8.00
N ALA A 89 -22.64 11.79 6.98
CA ALA A 89 -21.87 11.67 5.76
C ALA A 89 -20.36 11.76 6.01
N GLY A 90 -19.91 12.70 6.87
CA GLY A 90 -18.51 12.81 7.27
C GLY A 90 -18.02 11.58 8.03
N ARG A 91 -18.82 11.07 8.98
CA ARG A 91 -18.48 9.85 9.74
C ARG A 91 -18.40 8.60 8.86
N ILE A 92 -19.29 8.48 7.87
CA ILE A 92 -19.26 7.39 6.89
C ILE A 92 -18.00 7.51 6.03
N ALA A 93 -17.69 8.71 5.53
CA ALA A 93 -16.49 8.95 4.73
C ALA A 93 -15.20 8.58 5.49
N ASP A 94 -15.07 9.03 6.74
CA ASP A 94 -13.94 8.67 7.61
C ASP A 94 -13.86 7.15 7.82
N LYS A 95 -15.00 6.50 8.02
CA LYS A 95 -15.06 5.05 8.22
C LYS A 95 -14.68 4.30 6.94
N PHE A 96 -15.09 4.79 5.78
CA PHE A 96 -14.72 4.22 4.49
C PHE A 96 -13.21 4.35 4.25
N ALA A 97 -12.65 5.54 4.48
CA ALA A 97 -11.21 5.78 4.34
C ALA A 97 -10.38 4.81 5.18
N ARG A 98 -10.74 4.62 6.46
CA ARG A 98 -10.03 3.69 7.36
C ARG A 98 -10.23 2.23 6.99
N SER A 99 -11.44 1.85 6.61
CA SER A 99 -11.73 0.44 6.28
C SER A 99 -11.08 0.03 4.96
N GLU A 100 -11.01 0.95 4.00
CA GLU A 100 -10.28 0.78 2.75
C GLU A 100 -8.77 0.71 3.00
N ALA A 101 -8.20 1.65 3.77
CA ALA A 101 -6.78 1.64 4.12
C ALA A 101 -6.34 0.32 4.78
N ALA A 102 -7.13 -0.20 5.72
CA ALA A 102 -6.88 -1.49 6.35
C ALA A 102 -6.95 -2.65 5.35
N ALA A 103 -7.88 -2.61 4.40
CA ALA A 103 -8.00 -3.63 3.36
C ALA A 103 -6.82 -3.62 2.38
N PHE A 104 -6.27 -2.46 2.04
CA PHE A 104 -5.09 -2.37 1.18
C PHE A 104 -3.83 -2.97 1.80
N VAL A 105 -3.75 -3.04 3.13
CA VAL A 105 -2.63 -3.67 3.84
C VAL A 105 -2.89 -5.16 4.09
N ASN A 106 -4.02 -5.50 4.73
CA ASN A 106 -4.29 -6.86 5.27
C ASN A 106 -5.54 -7.52 4.69
N GLY A 107 -6.14 -6.98 3.64
CA GLY A 107 -7.35 -7.52 3.04
C GLY A 107 -7.12 -8.92 2.46
N ASN A 108 -8.10 -9.81 2.58
CA ASN A 108 -7.95 -11.23 2.25
C ASN A 108 -8.54 -11.62 0.88
N GLY A 109 -9.00 -10.65 0.08
CA GLY A 109 -9.60 -10.91 -1.23
C GLY A 109 -11.03 -11.49 -1.22
N VAL A 110 -11.61 -11.75 -0.04
CA VAL A 110 -12.99 -12.26 0.09
C VAL A 110 -13.93 -11.09 0.38
N ASP A 111 -14.70 -10.69 -0.64
CA ASP A 111 -15.62 -9.55 -0.62
C ASP A 111 -14.96 -8.22 -0.22
N LYS A 112 -13.63 -8.12 -0.39
CA LYS A 112 -12.81 -6.95 -0.09
C LYS A 112 -11.50 -7.01 -0.89
N PRO A 113 -10.78 -5.88 -1.06
CA PRO A 113 -9.47 -5.88 -1.71
C PRO A 113 -8.47 -6.87 -1.10
N THR A 114 -7.54 -7.36 -1.91
CA THR A 114 -6.38 -8.13 -1.43
C THR A 114 -5.30 -7.16 -0.97
N GLY A 115 -4.91 -7.25 0.29
CA GLY A 115 -3.85 -6.44 0.86
C GLY A 115 -2.48 -7.04 0.55
N PHE A 116 -1.47 -6.19 0.34
CA PHE A 116 -0.15 -6.65 -0.09
C PHE A 116 0.52 -7.59 0.93
N LEU A 117 0.22 -7.49 2.24
CA LEU A 117 0.78 -8.41 3.24
C LEU A 117 0.16 -9.81 3.22
N THR A 118 -0.96 -10.00 2.53
CA THR A 118 -1.61 -11.32 2.42
C THR A 118 -1.16 -12.12 1.20
N VAL A 119 -0.43 -11.48 0.28
CA VAL A 119 0.24 -12.17 -0.82
C VAL A 119 1.33 -13.07 -0.24
N PRO A 120 1.49 -14.32 -0.72
CA PRO A 120 2.54 -15.20 -0.25
C PRO A 120 3.91 -14.52 -0.23
N GLN A 121 4.64 -14.71 0.87
CA GLN A 121 5.95 -14.11 1.09
C GLN A 121 7.04 -15.17 1.03
N VAL A 122 8.16 -14.84 0.41
CA VAL A 122 9.32 -15.73 0.26
C VAL A 122 10.60 -14.96 0.52
N ASN A 123 11.64 -15.65 1.00
CA ASN A 123 12.95 -15.01 1.16
C ASN A 123 13.41 -14.47 -0.22
N ASN A 124 13.90 -13.23 -0.23
CA ASN A 124 14.24 -12.53 -1.47
C ASN A 124 15.28 -13.27 -2.34
N ASP A 125 16.19 -14.05 -1.73
CA ASP A 125 17.23 -14.79 -2.46
C ASP A 125 16.67 -15.93 -3.32
N VAL A 126 15.46 -16.42 -3.01
CA VAL A 126 14.76 -17.47 -3.76
C VAL A 126 13.41 -16.96 -4.30
N TRP A 127 13.33 -15.65 -4.53
CA TRP A 127 12.13 -15.00 -5.03
C TRP A 127 11.70 -15.57 -6.39
N VAL A 128 10.39 -15.77 -6.53
CA VAL A 128 9.74 -16.15 -7.78
C VAL A 128 8.43 -15.39 -7.92
N TRP A 129 8.01 -15.14 -9.18
CA TRP A 129 6.74 -14.49 -9.51
C TRP A 129 5.55 -15.12 -8.74
N GLY A 130 4.61 -14.28 -8.34
CA GLY A 130 3.47 -14.66 -7.49
C GLY A 130 3.73 -14.56 -5.98
N ASN A 131 4.96 -14.18 -5.57
CA ASN A 131 5.31 -13.96 -4.17
C ASN A 131 5.93 -12.57 -3.97
N ILE A 132 5.87 -12.07 -2.74
CA ILE A 132 6.61 -10.88 -2.29
C ILE A 132 7.89 -11.32 -1.59
N GLY A 133 9.02 -10.72 -1.99
CA GLY A 133 10.31 -10.94 -1.35
C GLY A 133 10.37 -10.28 0.03
N TYR A 134 10.97 -10.96 1.02
CA TYR A 134 11.30 -10.36 2.31
C TYR A 134 12.78 -10.52 2.65
N VAL A 135 13.27 -9.64 3.52
CA VAL A 135 14.57 -9.69 4.17
C VAL A 135 14.36 -9.83 5.68
N VAL A 136 15.15 -10.69 6.32
CA VAL A 136 15.06 -10.92 7.77
C VAL A 136 15.72 -9.79 8.56
N SER A 137 15.13 -9.39 9.69
CA SER A 137 15.68 -8.33 10.57
C SER A 137 16.90 -8.77 11.39
N GLY A 138 17.18 -10.08 11.40
CA GLY A 138 18.28 -10.71 12.15
C GLY A 138 18.00 -10.95 13.64
N ALA A 139 16.86 -10.48 14.18
CA ALA A 139 16.41 -10.77 15.54
C ALA A 139 14.89 -11.04 15.57
N ASP A 140 14.45 -11.99 16.38
CA ASP A 140 13.02 -12.31 16.51
C ASP A 140 12.28 -11.19 17.25
N GLY A 141 11.25 -10.62 16.62
CA GLY A 141 10.45 -9.52 17.18
C GLY A 141 11.22 -8.22 17.43
N ASP A 142 12.39 -8.02 16.79
CA ASP A 142 13.18 -6.79 16.87
C ASP A 142 14.15 -6.67 15.67
N PHE A 143 14.97 -5.63 15.67
CA PHE A 143 16.10 -5.46 14.76
C PHE A 143 17.41 -5.85 15.45
N SER A 144 18.23 -6.66 14.79
CA SER A 144 19.62 -6.90 15.23
C SER A 144 20.48 -5.64 15.08
N GLY A 145 20.12 -4.79 14.12
CA GLY A 145 20.79 -3.54 13.77
C GLY A 145 20.05 -2.84 12.63
N ALA A 146 20.59 -1.72 12.16
CA ALA A 146 20.00 -0.94 11.08
C ALA A 146 20.32 -1.47 9.68
N GLU A 147 21.27 -2.41 9.59
CA GLU A 147 21.70 -3.09 8.38
C GLU A 147 20.50 -3.72 7.66
N ALA A 148 19.57 -4.32 8.40
CA ALA A 148 18.36 -4.92 7.80
C ALA A 148 17.50 -3.93 6.99
N LEU A 149 17.45 -2.65 7.39
CA LEU A 149 16.74 -1.62 6.63
C LEU A 149 17.48 -1.24 5.35
N ILE A 150 18.80 -1.25 5.40
CA ILE A 150 19.65 -1.00 4.23
C ILE A 150 19.52 -2.18 3.27
N ASP A 151 19.61 -3.41 3.78
CA ASP A 151 19.45 -4.63 2.99
C ASP A 151 18.08 -4.69 2.32
N LEU A 152 17.01 -4.30 3.03
CA LEU A 152 15.67 -4.18 2.44
C LEU A 152 15.61 -3.19 1.27
N VAL A 153 16.27 -2.02 1.40
CA VAL A 153 16.36 -1.05 0.30
C VAL A 153 17.12 -1.62 -0.89
N TYR A 154 18.25 -2.27 -0.62
CA TYR A 154 19.13 -2.79 -1.67
C TYR A 154 18.67 -4.12 -2.28
N ALA A 155 17.76 -4.83 -1.62
CA ALA A 155 17.05 -5.99 -2.15
C ALA A 155 16.08 -5.61 -3.29
N LEU A 156 15.51 -4.40 -3.26
CA LEU A 156 14.65 -3.91 -4.33
C LEU A 156 15.48 -3.50 -5.56
N GLY A 157 15.07 -3.97 -6.75
CA GLY A 157 15.73 -3.63 -8.01
C GLY A 157 15.84 -2.12 -8.25
N ALA A 158 16.95 -1.68 -8.85
CA ALA A 158 17.29 -0.26 -8.96
C ALA A 158 16.22 0.60 -9.65
N ALA A 159 15.51 0.05 -10.65
CA ALA A 159 14.43 0.75 -11.35
C ALA A 159 13.26 1.11 -10.40
N TYR A 160 12.81 0.17 -9.59
CA TYR A 160 11.75 0.38 -8.60
C TYR A 160 12.23 1.19 -7.39
N ARG A 161 13.51 1.04 -7.04
CA ARG A 161 14.09 1.77 -5.91
C ARG A 161 14.04 3.29 -6.11
N ALA A 162 14.05 3.79 -7.34
CA ALA A 162 13.97 5.23 -7.63
C ALA A 162 12.72 5.90 -7.03
N ASN A 163 11.59 5.20 -6.97
CA ASN A 163 10.33 5.70 -6.41
C ASN A 163 9.93 4.94 -5.11
N GLY A 164 10.89 4.27 -4.48
CA GLY A 164 10.65 3.46 -3.29
C GLY A 164 10.12 4.29 -2.13
N THR A 165 9.09 3.79 -1.45
CA THR A 165 8.52 4.38 -0.24
C THR A 165 8.46 3.34 0.87
N PHE A 166 8.88 3.72 2.08
CA PHE A 166 8.67 2.88 3.25
C PHE A 166 7.23 2.99 3.74
N VAL A 167 6.65 1.88 4.18
CA VAL A 167 5.34 1.83 4.80
C VAL A 167 5.46 1.11 6.14
N MET A 168 5.05 1.77 7.22
CA MET A 168 5.06 1.23 8.58
C MET A 168 4.04 1.97 9.46
N ASN A 169 3.67 1.41 10.61
CA ASN A 169 2.83 2.12 11.57
C ASN A 169 3.65 3.08 12.47
N SER A 170 2.98 3.94 13.23
CA SER A 170 3.65 4.93 14.09
C SER A 170 4.55 4.30 15.16
N LYS A 171 4.19 3.13 15.68
CA LYS A 171 4.96 2.46 16.74
C LYS A 171 6.27 1.88 16.20
N THR A 172 6.20 1.25 15.02
CA THR A 172 7.35 0.76 14.25
C THR A 172 8.25 1.93 13.85
N ALA A 173 7.68 3.04 13.36
CA ALA A 173 8.45 4.26 13.09
C ALA A 173 9.16 4.78 14.36
N GLY A 174 8.50 4.77 15.50
CA GLY A 174 9.11 5.10 16.79
C GLY A 174 10.28 4.18 17.18
N ALA A 175 10.21 2.89 16.84
CA ALA A 175 11.31 1.94 17.05
C ALA A 175 12.49 2.22 16.11
N VAL A 176 12.22 2.40 14.81
CA VAL A 176 13.24 2.75 13.81
C VAL A 176 13.95 4.07 14.17
N ARG A 177 13.21 5.05 14.68
CA ARG A 177 13.78 6.34 15.12
C ARG A 177 14.72 6.20 16.33
N LYS A 178 14.58 5.14 17.12
CA LYS A 178 15.47 4.86 18.26
C LYS A 178 16.77 4.17 17.84
N LEU A 179 16.87 3.68 16.61
CA LEU A 179 18.09 3.06 16.10
C LEU A 179 19.23 4.08 16.05
N LYS A 180 20.41 3.64 16.49
CA LYS A 180 21.61 4.46 16.60
C LYS A 180 22.78 3.79 15.91
N ASP A 181 23.74 4.60 15.46
CA ASP A 181 25.05 4.11 15.10
C ASP A 181 25.90 3.77 16.35
N ASN A 182 27.10 3.24 16.11
CA ASN A 182 28.06 2.90 17.17
C ASN A 182 28.55 4.13 17.95
N ASP A 183 28.38 5.34 17.41
CA ASP A 183 28.69 6.62 18.06
C ASP A 183 27.50 7.18 18.87
N GLY A 184 26.37 6.46 18.91
CA GLY A 184 25.17 6.82 19.66
C GLY A 184 24.27 7.86 18.98
N ARG A 185 24.52 8.19 17.71
CA ARG A 185 23.71 9.14 16.93
C ARG A 185 22.52 8.43 16.31
N PHE A 186 21.37 9.09 16.29
CA PHE A 186 20.18 8.55 15.65
C PHE A 186 20.37 8.47 14.14
N LEU A 187 20.00 7.33 13.56
CA LEU A 187 20.10 7.10 12.12
C LEU A 187 19.00 7.80 11.32
N TRP A 188 17.85 8.04 11.98
CA TRP A 188 16.74 8.76 11.41
C TRP A 188 16.47 10.03 12.21
N SER A 189 16.67 11.17 11.56
CA SER A 189 16.33 12.48 12.09
C SER A 189 15.25 13.13 11.22
N ASP A 190 14.30 13.80 11.85
CA ASP A 190 13.33 14.62 11.10
C ASP A 190 14.08 15.70 10.31
N GLY A 191 13.61 15.99 9.10
CA GLY A 191 14.09 17.14 8.35
C GLY A 191 13.88 18.41 9.17
N LEU A 192 14.92 19.24 9.31
CA LEU A 192 14.84 20.54 10.00
C LEU A 192 13.94 21.55 9.26
N VAL A 193 13.52 21.23 8.03
CA VAL A 193 12.71 22.08 7.16
C VAL A 193 11.23 21.75 7.35
N ALA A 194 10.46 22.76 7.75
CA ALA A 194 9.01 22.63 7.87
C ALA A 194 8.40 22.23 6.52
N GLY A 195 7.67 21.10 6.52
CA GLY A 195 6.93 20.62 5.35
C GLY A 195 7.66 19.59 4.48
N GLU A 196 8.91 19.22 4.78
CA GLU A 196 9.54 18.09 4.09
C GLU A 196 9.19 16.77 4.80
N PRO A 197 8.66 15.75 4.09
CA PRO A 197 8.36 14.45 4.69
C PRO A 197 9.61 13.83 5.30
N ALA A 198 9.46 13.19 6.46
CA ALA A 198 10.57 12.48 7.09
C ALA A 198 11.12 11.43 6.13
N ARG A 199 12.44 11.48 5.89
CA ARG A 199 13.13 10.54 4.99
C ARG A 199 13.94 9.54 5.78
N LEU A 200 13.75 8.26 5.50
CA LEU A 200 14.54 7.15 6.02
C LEU A 200 15.45 6.65 4.89
N LEU A 201 16.76 6.67 5.09
CA LEU A 201 17.74 6.26 4.07
C LEU A 201 17.58 6.99 2.71
N GLY A 202 17.06 8.22 2.72
CA GLY A 202 16.80 9.02 1.52
C GLY A 202 15.41 8.84 0.90
N TYR A 203 14.61 7.87 1.38
CA TYR A 203 13.28 7.55 0.88
C TYR A 203 12.16 8.10 1.77
N PRO A 204 11.01 8.47 1.20
CA PRO A 204 9.84 8.87 1.97
C PRO A 204 9.32 7.71 2.85
N VAL A 205 8.67 8.08 3.96
CA VAL A 205 7.99 7.14 4.86
C VAL A 205 6.50 7.49 4.92
N LEU A 206 5.66 6.54 4.53
CA LEU A 206 4.22 6.57 4.74
C LEU A 206 3.90 5.90 6.09
N ILE A 207 3.27 6.65 6.98
CA ILE A 207 2.79 6.13 8.27
C ILE A 207 1.38 5.56 8.07
N ALA A 208 1.28 4.24 7.88
CA ALA A 208 0.02 3.54 7.74
C ALA A 208 -0.24 2.74 9.04
N GLU A 209 -1.17 3.21 9.86
CA GLU A 209 -1.46 2.59 11.17
C GLU A 209 -2.02 1.17 11.07
N ASP A 210 -2.54 0.79 9.91
CA ASP A 210 -3.03 -0.57 9.66
C ASP A 210 -1.89 -1.58 9.41
N MET A 211 -0.64 -1.14 9.30
CA MET A 211 0.52 -2.04 9.30
C MET A 211 0.67 -2.74 10.66
N PRO A 212 1.08 -4.02 10.69
CA PRO A 212 1.30 -4.72 11.93
C PRO A 212 2.45 -4.10 12.75
N ASP A 213 2.35 -4.23 14.06
CA ASP A 213 3.45 -3.92 14.99
C ASP A 213 4.61 -4.90 14.79
N ILE A 214 5.80 -4.50 15.23
CA ILE A 214 6.94 -5.42 15.36
C ILE A 214 6.61 -6.47 16.43
N VAL A 215 6.47 -7.71 15.98
CA VAL A 215 6.34 -8.94 16.79
C VAL A 215 7.03 -10.08 16.03
N SER A 216 7.09 -11.27 16.65
CA SER A 216 7.64 -12.47 16.00
C SER A 216 6.93 -12.75 14.65
N ASP A 217 7.71 -13.05 13.61
CA ASP A 217 7.27 -13.34 12.24
C ASP A 217 6.40 -12.26 11.54
N ALA A 218 6.35 -11.03 12.06
CA ALA A 218 5.57 -9.95 11.46
C ALA A 218 6.37 -9.14 10.42
N THR A 219 5.74 -8.88 9.27
CA THR A 219 6.23 -7.93 8.26
C THR A 219 5.76 -6.50 8.58
N ALA A 220 6.33 -5.95 9.66
CA ALA A 220 5.97 -4.63 10.20
C ALA A 220 6.42 -3.42 9.34
N ILE A 221 7.36 -3.65 8.42
CA ILE A 221 7.88 -2.65 7.48
C ILE A 221 7.80 -3.22 6.07
N ALA A 222 7.23 -2.44 5.15
CA ALA A 222 7.30 -2.69 3.72
C ALA A 222 8.08 -1.58 3.02
N PHE A 223 8.74 -1.92 1.91
CA PHE A 223 9.44 -0.98 1.06
C PHE A 223 9.27 -1.37 -0.40
N GLY A 224 8.91 -0.42 -1.25
CA GLY A 224 8.63 -0.69 -2.66
C GLY A 224 8.16 0.54 -3.41
N ASP A 225 8.13 0.43 -4.74
CA ASP A 225 7.38 1.35 -5.59
C ASP A 225 5.92 0.88 -5.63
N PHE A 226 5.09 1.46 -4.74
CA PHE A 226 3.66 1.14 -4.68
C PHE A 226 2.88 1.66 -5.88
N GLY A 227 3.41 2.65 -6.61
CA GLY A 227 2.77 3.17 -7.82
C GLY A 227 2.80 2.15 -8.95
N THR A 228 3.86 1.34 -9.03
CA THR A 228 3.94 0.22 -9.98
C THR A 228 3.46 -1.11 -9.39
N GLY A 229 3.66 -1.31 -8.08
CA GLY A 229 3.38 -2.57 -7.40
C GLY A 229 1.94 -2.74 -6.87
N TYR A 230 1.18 -1.66 -6.70
CA TYR A 230 -0.18 -1.71 -6.16
C TYR A 230 -1.15 -0.85 -6.98
N THR A 231 -2.20 -1.48 -7.51
CA THR A 231 -3.25 -0.79 -8.27
C THR A 231 -4.57 -0.81 -7.51
N VAL A 232 -5.13 0.38 -7.29
CA VAL A 232 -6.45 0.59 -6.69
C VAL A 232 -7.44 0.89 -7.82
N ALA A 233 -8.34 -0.07 -8.08
CA ALA A 233 -9.44 0.15 -9.02
C ALA A 233 -10.68 0.64 -8.27
N GLU A 234 -11.24 1.76 -8.70
CA GLU A 234 -12.40 2.37 -8.04
C GLU A 234 -13.46 2.90 -8.99
N ARG A 235 -14.65 3.15 -8.45
CA ARG A 235 -15.68 3.95 -9.09
C ARG A 235 -15.74 5.31 -8.39
N PRO A 236 -15.67 6.44 -9.12
CA PRO A 236 -15.57 7.77 -8.50
C PRO A 236 -16.84 8.19 -7.74
N ASP A 237 -17.98 7.56 -8.01
CA ASP A 237 -19.28 7.93 -7.47
C ASP A 237 -19.61 7.20 -6.17
N LEU A 238 -19.57 7.95 -5.06
CA LEU A 238 -20.18 7.51 -3.81
C LEU A 238 -21.71 7.68 -3.89
N ARG A 239 -22.44 6.57 -3.84
CA ARG A 239 -23.91 6.56 -3.86
C ARG A 239 -24.47 6.60 -2.45
N VAL A 240 -25.29 7.61 -2.17
CA VAL A 240 -26.06 7.72 -0.92
C VAL A 240 -27.53 7.44 -1.22
N LEU A 241 -28.13 6.51 -0.49
CA LEU A 241 -29.57 6.23 -0.55
C LEU A 241 -30.17 6.42 0.85
N ARG A 242 -31.31 7.11 0.93
CA ARG A 242 -32.10 7.22 2.16
C ARG A 242 -33.37 6.39 1.97
N ASP A 243 -33.65 5.53 2.93
CA ASP A 243 -34.89 4.75 2.96
C ASP A 243 -35.80 5.21 4.11
N PRO A 244 -36.87 5.97 3.82
CA PRO A 244 -37.82 6.43 4.83
C PRO A 244 -38.89 5.38 5.21
N PHE A 245 -38.87 4.19 4.61
CA PHE A 245 -39.94 3.19 4.77
C PHE A 245 -39.59 2.04 5.75
N SER A 246 -38.51 2.15 6.55
CA SER A 246 -38.00 1.11 7.47
C SER A 246 -37.76 1.53 8.92
#